data_AF-A0A2E2PGE6-F1
#
_entry.id   AF-A0A2E2PGE6-F1
#
_cell.length_a   1.000
_cell.length_b   1.000
_cell.length_c   1.000
_cell.angle_alpha   90.00
_cell.angle_beta   90.00
_cell.angle_gamma   90.00
#
_symmetry.space_group_name_H-M   'P 1'
#
loop_
_entity.id
_entity.type
_entity.pdbx_description
1 polymer ?
#
loop_
_entity_poly.entity_id
_entity_poly.type
_entity_poly.pdbx_seq_one_letter_code
_entity_poly.pdbx_strand_id
1 'polypeptide(L)'
;MDETVFINTRLFPNMLPLKSQIQIATDMTRRGLYRVFKEEPPKFEDNEDNFSDLQVRIRNNIVILENLSSEKMIELEDNKIEFKIGDNEFRFKDLKEYLFVWIFPNFFFHMTTTYNILRSKGVDLGKKDFLSF
;
A
#
# COMPACT_ATOMS: atom_id res chain seq x y z
N MET A 1 -8.02 -18.97 15.80
CA MET A 1 -7.34 -19.44 14.58
C MET A 1 -5.87 -19.25 14.82
N ASP A 2 -5.04 -20.21 14.41
CA ASP A 2 -3.58 -20.06 14.47
C ASP A 2 -3.11 -18.83 13.68
N GLU A 3 -2.11 -18.11 14.19
CA GLU A 3 -1.64 -16.84 13.63
C GLU A 3 -1.08 -17.03 12.21
N THR A 4 -0.26 -18.06 12.01
CA THR A 4 0.32 -18.37 10.70
C THR A 4 -0.76 -18.70 9.67
N VAL A 5 -1.81 -19.43 10.08
CA VAL A 5 -2.99 -19.68 9.22
C VAL A 5 -3.74 -18.37 8.93
N PHE A 6 -3.82 -17.46 9.90
CA PHE A 6 -4.47 -16.16 9.72
C PHE A 6 -3.76 -15.32 8.65
N ILE A 7 -2.47 -15.08 8.80
CA ILE A 7 -1.74 -14.17 7.90
C ILE A 7 -1.63 -14.68 6.46
N ASN A 8 -1.80 -16.00 6.26
CA ASN A 8 -1.81 -16.66 4.96
C ASN A 8 -3.23 -16.86 4.38
N THR A 9 -4.27 -16.40 5.09
CA THR A 9 -5.66 -16.45 4.62
C THR A 9 -5.87 -15.53 3.41
N ARG A 10 -6.69 -15.99 2.45
CA ARG A 10 -7.15 -15.23 1.27
C ARG A 10 -8.68 -15.31 1.14
N LEU A 11 -9.30 -14.35 0.45
CA LEU A 11 -10.75 -14.34 0.18
C LEU A 11 -11.17 -15.36 -0.88
N PHE A 12 -10.29 -15.60 -1.85
CA PHE A 12 -10.54 -16.51 -2.97
C PHE A 12 -9.23 -17.21 -3.36
N PRO A 13 -9.24 -18.45 -3.90
CA PRO A 13 -8.03 -19.21 -4.18
C PRO A 13 -6.94 -18.46 -4.97
N ASN A 14 -7.32 -17.67 -5.97
CA ASN A 14 -6.38 -16.92 -6.81
C ASN A 14 -6.02 -15.52 -6.28
N MET A 15 -6.58 -15.10 -5.14
CA MET A 15 -6.23 -13.84 -4.51
C MET A 15 -5.02 -14.00 -3.60
N LEU A 16 -4.26 -12.92 -3.46
CA LEU A 16 -3.13 -12.86 -2.53
C LEU A 16 -3.59 -12.91 -1.06
N PRO A 17 -2.77 -13.48 -0.16
CA PRO A 17 -3.10 -13.61 1.26
C PRO A 17 -3.04 -12.28 2.01
N LEU A 18 -3.56 -12.25 3.24
CA LEU A 18 -3.61 -11.08 4.12
C LEU A 18 -2.28 -10.33 4.19
N LYS A 19 -1.17 -11.04 4.43
CA LYS A 19 0.15 -10.41 4.52
C LYS A 19 0.50 -9.62 3.27
N SER A 20 0.26 -10.20 2.09
CA SER A 20 0.54 -9.55 0.80
C SER A 20 -0.36 -8.34 0.53
N GLN A 21 -1.59 -8.32 1.02
CA GLN A 21 -2.45 -7.14 0.90
C GLN A 21 -1.84 -5.94 1.65
N ILE A 22 -1.31 -6.16 2.86
CA ILE A 22 -0.65 -5.13 3.66
C ILE A 22 0.69 -4.72 3.03
N GLN A 23 1.47 -5.70 2.55
CA GLN A 23 2.73 -5.45 1.87
C GLN A 23 2.55 -4.57 0.63
N ILE A 24 1.54 -4.86 -0.20
CA ILE A 24 1.28 -4.06 -1.40
C ILE A 24 0.72 -2.69 -1.05
N ALA A 25 -0.18 -2.57 -0.06
CA ALA A 25 -0.71 -1.26 0.34
C ALA A 25 0.41 -0.30 0.80
N THR A 26 1.34 -0.79 1.60
CA THR A 26 2.53 -0.01 2.01
C THR A 26 3.45 0.28 0.83
N ASP A 27 3.71 -0.70 -0.05
CA ASP A 27 4.53 -0.50 -1.25
C ASP A 27 3.95 0.51 -2.23
N MET A 28 2.63 0.53 -2.42
CA MET A 28 1.96 1.49 -3.29
C MET A 28 2.19 2.92 -2.82
N THR A 29 2.07 3.17 -1.51
CA THR A 29 2.31 4.50 -0.95
C THR A 29 3.79 4.86 -1.00
N ARG A 30 4.69 4.04 -0.47
CA ARG A 30 6.14 4.30 -0.45
C ARG A 30 6.72 4.42 -1.86
N ARG A 31 6.67 3.36 -2.66
CA ARG A 31 7.29 3.37 -4.01
C ARG A 31 6.60 4.37 -4.92
N GLY A 32 5.29 4.54 -4.74
CA GLY A 32 4.50 5.51 -5.48
C GLY A 32 5.00 6.93 -5.27
N LEU A 33 5.12 7.36 -4.02
CA LEU A 33 5.61 8.70 -3.73
C LEU A 33 7.08 8.87 -4.11
N TYR A 34 7.97 7.93 -3.78
CA TYR A 34 9.39 8.04 -4.17
C TYR A 34 9.59 8.20 -5.68
N ARG A 35 8.71 7.61 -6.50
CA ARG A 35 8.70 7.85 -7.95
C ARG A 35 8.39 9.29 -8.32
N VAL A 36 7.49 9.96 -7.60
CA VAL A 36 7.21 11.40 -7.76
C VAL A 36 8.47 12.21 -7.45
N PHE A 37 9.14 11.89 -6.33
CA PHE A 37 10.39 12.54 -5.92
C PHE A 37 11.60 12.20 -6.83
N LYS A 38 11.46 11.22 -7.73
CA LYS A 38 12.54 10.65 -8.56
C LYS A 38 13.72 10.14 -7.71
N GLU A 39 13.38 9.53 -6.58
CA GLU A 39 14.31 8.98 -5.60
C GLU A 39 14.11 7.47 -5.45
N GLU A 40 15.14 6.77 -4.96
CA GLU A 40 15.05 5.34 -4.67
C GLU A 40 14.40 5.11 -3.31
N PRO A 41 13.30 4.31 -3.22
CA PRO A 41 12.65 4.02 -1.95
C PRO A 41 13.53 3.13 -1.07
N PRO A 42 13.50 3.31 0.26
CA PRO A 42 14.07 2.34 1.20
C PRO A 42 13.51 0.95 0.91
N LYS A 43 14.35 -0.09 0.91
CA LYS A 43 13.92 -1.47 0.64
C LYS A 43 13.21 -2.06 1.87
N PHE A 44 12.05 -2.68 1.66
CA PHE A 44 11.43 -3.57 2.65
C PHE A 44 11.54 -4.98 2.08
N GLU A 45 12.09 -5.90 2.86
CA GLU A 45 12.04 -7.32 2.56
C GLU A 45 10.64 -7.83 2.91
N ASP A 46 10.07 -8.71 2.08
CA ASP A 46 8.73 -9.27 2.30
C ASP A 46 8.79 -10.53 3.18
N ASN A 47 9.50 -10.43 4.31
CA ASN A 47 9.77 -11.53 5.24
C ASN A 47 8.88 -11.51 6.50
N GLU A 48 7.77 -10.76 6.49
CA GLU A 48 6.83 -10.73 7.61
C GLU A 48 6.06 -12.05 7.76
N ASP A 49 6.16 -12.65 8.95
CA ASP A 49 5.59 -13.98 9.25
C ASP A 49 4.65 -13.99 10.46
N ASN A 50 4.38 -12.82 11.04
CA ASN A 50 3.41 -12.64 12.13
C ASN A 50 2.79 -11.22 12.09
N PHE A 51 1.80 -10.95 12.94
CA PHE A 51 1.15 -9.63 12.99
C PHE A 51 2.09 -8.52 13.49
N SER A 52 3.02 -8.83 14.40
CA SER A 52 3.98 -7.84 14.91
C SER A 52 4.84 -7.29 13.77
N ASP A 53 5.36 -8.16 12.91
CA ASP A 53 6.18 -7.79 11.75
C ASP A 53 5.39 -6.89 10.78
N LEU A 54 4.14 -7.27 10.48
CA LEU A 54 3.26 -6.48 9.61
C LEU A 54 2.96 -5.09 10.20
N GLN A 55 2.75 -5.00 11.51
CA GLN A 55 2.59 -3.71 12.18
C GLN A 55 3.86 -2.87 12.16
N VAL A 56 5.04 -3.48 12.31
CA VAL A 56 6.33 -2.79 12.17
C VAL A 56 6.48 -2.25 10.75
N ARG A 57 6.13 -3.03 9.72
CA ARG A 57 6.11 -2.56 8.32
C ARG A 57 5.22 -1.32 8.14
N ILE A 58 4.01 -1.35 8.69
CA ILE A 58 3.06 -0.22 8.60
C ILE A 58 3.64 1.01 9.30
N ARG A 59 4.17 0.88 10.52
CA ARG A 59 4.76 2.01 11.27
C ARG A 59 5.96 2.61 10.52
N ASN A 60 6.85 1.77 10.01
CA ASN A 60 8.00 2.23 9.23
C ASN A 60 7.56 2.96 7.95
N ASN A 61 6.52 2.46 7.28
CA ASN A 61 5.95 3.11 6.11
C ASN A 61 5.40 4.49 6.46
N ILE A 62 4.63 4.62 7.56
CA ILE A 62 4.10 5.90 8.04
C ILE A 62 5.24 6.90 8.30
N VAL A 63 6.27 6.49 9.04
CA VAL A 63 7.44 7.34 9.33
C VAL A 63 8.12 7.80 8.04
N ILE A 64 8.27 6.93 7.04
CA ILE A 64 8.83 7.32 5.74
C ILE A 64 7.97 8.39 5.07
N LEU A 65 6.64 8.21 5.04
CA LEU A 65 5.72 9.15 4.39
C LEU A 65 5.71 10.51 5.09
N GLU A 66 5.77 10.53 6.43
CA GLU A 66 5.82 11.75 7.25
C GLU A 66 7.10 12.57 7.03
N ASN A 67 8.19 11.93 6.59
CA ASN A 67 9.47 12.60 6.31
C ASN A 67 9.57 13.15 4.87
N LEU A 68 8.60 12.91 4.00
CA LEU A 68 8.59 13.46 2.65
C LEU A 68 8.15 14.94 2.69
N SER A 69 8.91 15.82 2.04
CA SER A 69 8.58 17.25 1.99
C SER A 69 7.30 17.50 1.20
N SER A 70 6.35 18.16 1.84
CA SER A 70 5.10 18.59 1.22
C SER A 70 5.34 19.71 0.20
N GLU A 71 6.29 20.61 0.49
CA GLU A 71 6.69 21.71 -0.39
C GLU A 71 7.24 21.18 -1.70
N LYS A 72 8.18 20.23 -1.62
CA LYS A 72 8.74 19.57 -2.81
C LYS A 72 7.68 18.80 -3.58
N MET A 73 6.67 18.22 -2.92
CA MET A 73 5.57 17.55 -3.62
C MET A 73 4.73 18.53 -4.44
N ILE A 74 4.48 19.73 -3.93
CA ILE A 74 3.77 20.81 -4.65
C ILE A 74 4.61 21.27 -5.85
N GLU A 75 5.91 21.48 -5.67
CA GLU A 75 6.81 21.85 -6.78
C GLU A 75 6.82 20.83 -7.94
N LEU A 76 6.53 19.57 -7.63
CA LEU A 76 6.53 18.46 -8.58
C LEU A 76 5.13 18.15 -9.13
N GLU A 77 4.09 18.91 -8.77
CA GLU A 77 2.69 18.54 -9.06
C GLU A 77 2.39 18.41 -10.56
N ASP A 78 2.98 19.27 -11.39
CA ASP A 78 2.79 19.29 -12.85
C ASP A 78 3.77 18.39 -13.62
N ASN A 79 4.68 17.70 -12.91
CA ASN A 79 5.64 16.84 -13.57
C ASN A 79 5.00 15.54 -14.06
N LYS A 80 5.41 15.12 -15.26
CA LYS A 80 5.08 13.80 -15.78
C LYS A 80 5.71 12.70 -14.95
N ILE A 81 4.97 11.61 -14.76
CA ILE A 81 5.40 10.43 -14.01
C ILE A 81 5.33 9.24 -14.94
N GLU A 82 6.46 8.57 -15.15
CA GLU A 82 6.60 7.46 -16.09
C GLU A 82 7.39 6.32 -15.46
N PHE A 83 6.94 5.08 -15.67
CA PHE A 83 7.63 3.88 -15.20
C PHE A 83 7.20 2.63 -15.95
N LYS A 84 7.94 1.54 -15.74
CA LYS A 84 7.64 0.23 -16.32
C LYS A 84 7.39 -0.81 -15.25
N ILE A 85 6.46 -1.73 -15.53
CA ILE A 85 6.27 -2.97 -14.75
C ILE A 85 6.22 -4.12 -15.74
N GLY A 86 7.28 -4.93 -15.76
CA GLY A 86 7.49 -5.90 -16.85
C GLY A 86 7.54 -5.18 -18.19
N ASP A 87 6.78 -5.68 -19.16
CA ASP A 87 6.69 -5.09 -20.51
C ASP A 87 5.70 -3.92 -20.61
N ASN A 88 4.96 -3.62 -19.53
CA ASN A 88 3.96 -2.57 -19.53
C ASN A 88 4.60 -1.22 -19.17
N GLU A 89 4.33 -0.21 -20.00
CA GLU A 89 4.70 1.19 -19.73
C GLU A 89 3.49 1.96 -19.17
N PHE A 90 3.75 2.75 -18.13
CA PHE A 90 2.75 3.62 -17.51
C PHE A 90 3.23 5.05 -17.60
N ARG A 91 2.33 5.94 -18.02
CA ARG A 91 2.60 7.37 -18.18
C ARG A 91 1.43 8.16 -17.64
N PHE A 92 1.72 9.14 -16.81
CA PHE A 92 0.76 10.05 -16.20
C PHE A 92 1.21 11.47 -16.48
N LYS A 93 0.25 12.33 -16.84
CA LYS A 93 0.52 13.70 -17.27
C LYS A 93 0.98 14.60 -16.13
N ASP A 94 0.50 14.34 -14.92
CA ASP A 94 0.74 15.11 -13.71
C ASP A 94 0.54 14.23 -12.45
N LEU A 95 0.86 14.78 -11.28
CA LEU A 95 0.73 14.11 -9.98
C LEU A 95 -0.73 13.74 -9.69
N LYS A 96 -1.69 14.59 -10.07
CA LYS A 96 -3.11 14.35 -9.80
C LYS A 96 -3.59 13.10 -10.54
N GLU A 97 -3.31 12.99 -11.83
CA GLU A 97 -3.68 11.81 -12.61
C GLU A 97 -3.01 10.56 -12.03
N TYR A 98 -1.73 10.65 -11.66
CA TYR A 98 -1.02 9.54 -11.05
C TYR A 98 -1.68 9.08 -9.74
N LEU A 99 -2.01 10.00 -8.83
CA LEU A 99 -2.62 9.67 -7.56
C LEU A 99 -4.01 9.06 -7.73
N PHE A 100 -4.87 9.71 -8.53
CA PHE A 100 -6.28 9.31 -8.65
C PHE A 100 -6.50 8.08 -9.54
N VAL A 101 -5.66 7.87 -10.55
CA VAL A 101 -5.81 6.73 -11.49
C VAL A 101 -5.00 5.53 -11.06
N TRP A 102 -3.84 5.74 -10.42
CA TRP A 102 -2.94 4.64 -10.05
C TRP A 102 -2.87 4.38 -8.55
N ILE A 103 -2.45 5.37 -7.76
CA ILE A 103 -2.13 5.13 -6.34
C ILE A 103 -3.37 4.83 -5.51
N PHE A 104 -4.37 5.72 -5.52
CA PHE A 104 -5.55 5.56 -4.67
C PHE A 104 -6.37 4.30 -5.00
N PRO A 105 -6.65 3.96 -6.28
CA PRO A 105 -7.39 2.74 -6.58
C PRO A 105 -6.68 1.48 -6.08
N ASN A 106 -5.36 1.36 -6.30
CA ASN A 106 -4.58 0.21 -5.81
C ASN A 106 -4.52 0.19 -4.28
N PHE A 107 -4.21 1.32 -3.63
CA PHE A 107 -4.15 1.41 -2.18
C PHE A 107 -5.48 1.01 -1.52
N PHE A 108 -6.60 1.61 -1.96
CA PHE A 108 -7.90 1.31 -1.39
C PHE A 108 -8.38 -0.10 -1.69
N PHE A 109 -8.03 -0.67 -2.85
CA PHE A 109 -8.29 -2.08 -3.14
C PHE A 109 -7.63 -3.00 -2.10
N HIS A 110 -6.34 -2.82 -1.84
CA HIS A 110 -5.60 -3.65 -0.89
C HIS A 110 -5.99 -3.40 0.57
N MET A 111 -6.25 -2.15 0.96
CA MET A 111 -6.81 -1.80 2.28
C MET A 111 -8.18 -2.45 2.51
N THR A 112 -9.09 -2.33 1.55
CA THR A 112 -10.44 -2.92 1.66
C THR A 112 -10.38 -4.44 1.65
N THR A 113 -9.48 -5.03 0.85
CA THR A 113 -9.28 -6.48 0.84
C THR A 113 -8.72 -6.98 2.18
N THR A 114 -7.79 -6.25 2.79
CA THR A 114 -7.28 -6.51 4.15
C THR A 114 -8.43 -6.51 5.17
N TYR A 115 -9.24 -5.45 5.17
CA TYR A 115 -10.44 -5.34 6.00
C TYR A 115 -11.38 -6.54 5.81
N ASN A 116 -11.67 -6.89 4.56
CA ASN A 116 -12.58 -7.99 4.23
C ASN A 116 -12.04 -9.34 4.70
N ILE A 117 -10.74 -9.60 4.57
CA ILE A 117 -10.13 -10.84 5.08
C ILE A 117 -10.29 -10.91 6.59
N LEU A 118 -9.92 -9.85 7.32
CA LEU A 118 -10.04 -9.79 8.78
C LEU A 118 -11.49 -10.00 9.23
N ARG A 119 -12.44 -9.28 8.63
CA ARG A 119 -13.87 -9.39 8.95
C ARG A 119 -14.42 -10.78 8.64
N SER A 120 -14.03 -11.39 7.52
CA SER A 120 -14.45 -12.76 7.15
C SER A 120 -13.96 -13.84 8.13
N LYS A 121 -12.93 -13.52 8.93
CA LYS A 121 -12.35 -14.40 9.95
C LYS A 121 -12.79 -14.07 11.37
N GLY A 122 -13.83 -13.26 11.52
CA GLY A 122 -14.47 -13.00 12.80
C GLY A 122 -13.85 -11.88 13.62
N VAL A 123 -12.94 -11.07 13.05
CA VAL A 123 -12.47 -9.85 13.72
C VAL A 123 -13.62 -8.85 13.74
N ASP A 124 -13.85 -8.25 14.91
CA ASP A 124 -14.95 -7.31 15.09
C ASP A 124 -14.65 -5.93 14.50
N LEU A 125 -14.51 -5.86 13.17
CA LEU A 125 -14.33 -4.61 12.42
C LEU A 125 -15.66 -4.13 11.83
N GLY A 126 -15.90 -2.83 11.92
CA GLY A 126 -16.99 -2.13 11.26
C GLY A 126 -16.49 -1.08 10.27
N LYS A 127 -17.43 -0.45 9.59
CA LYS A 127 -17.16 0.68 8.68
C LYS A 127 -16.41 1.83 9.37
N LYS A 128 -16.61 2.01 10.69
CA LYS A 128 -15.93 3.05 11.48
C LYS A 128 -14.42 2.82 11.54
N ASP A 129 -13.99 1.57 11.73
CA ASP A 129 -12.56 1.21 11.75
C ASP A 129 -11.90 1.48 10.39
N PHE A 130 -12.62 1.25 9.29
CA PHE A 130 -12.09 1.54 7.95
C PHE A 130 -11.97 3.04 7.66
N LEU A 131 -12.97 3.84 8.08
CA LEU A 131 -13.01 5.28 7.79
C LEU A 131 -12.30 6.14 8.84
N SER A 132 -11.86 5.55 9.96
CA SER A 132 -11.13 6.23 11.05
C SER A 132 -11.89 7.41 11.68
N PHE A 133 -13.16 7.21 12.04
CA PHE A 133 -13.98 8.18 12.78
C PHE A 133 -14.60 7.61 14.07
#